data_AF-A0A662MDW8-F1
#
_entry.id   AF-A0A662MDW8-F1
#
_cell.length_a   1.000
_cell.length_b   1.000
_cell.length_c   1.000
_cell.angle_alpha   90.00
_cell.angle_beta   90.00
_cell.angle_gamma   90.00
#
_symmetry.space_group_name_H-M   'P 1'
#
loop_
_entity.id
_entity.type
_entity.pdbx_description
1 polymer ?
#
loop_
_entity_poly.entity_id
_entity_poly.type
_entity_poly.pdbx_seq_one_letter_code
_entity_poly.pdbx_strand_id
1 'polypeptide(L)'
;MGIEYNALLNMTWKEYDYLSVGYERRIERQWDYTRHIIASQYNSTGMSKKTISAKEVMKLPTLDKLIRKELQKIPEDRLKNMLKVLKQNINV
;
A
#
# COMPACT_ATOMS: atom_id res chain seq x y z
N MET A 1 -2.00 -0.81 10.24
CA MET A 1 -1.84 0.64 9.96
C MET A 1 -1.07 1.40 11.04
N GLY A 2 -0.96 0.89 12.28
CA GLY A 2 -0.13 1.54 13.32
C GLY A 2 -0.69 2.88 13.80
N ILE A 3 -2.00 3.09 13.68
CA ILE A 3 -2.71 4.31 14.08
C ILE A 3 -3.48 3.97 15.35
N GLU A 4 -3.41 4.82 16.37
CA GLU A 4 -4.21 4.69 17.59
C GLU A 4 -5.70 4.87 17.30
N TYR A 5 -6.54 4.16 18.05
CA TYR A 5 -7.99 4.15 17.84
C TYR A 5 -8.61 5.56 17.90
N ASN A 6 -8.15 6.41 18.83
CA ASN A 6 -8.62 7.78 18.97
C ASN A 6 -8.24 8.66 17.77
N ALA A 7 -7.06 8.44 17.19
CA ALA A 7 -6.62 9.15 15.99
C ALA A 7 -7.41 8.73 14.74
N LEU A 8 -7.87 7.47 14.68
CA LEU A 8 -8.76 6.99 13.62
C LEU A 8 -10.12 7.71 13.66
N LEU A 9 -10.71 7.85 14.85
CA LEU A 9 -12.01 8.49 15.04
C LEU A 9 -12.00 9.98 14.70
N ASN A 10 -10.86 10.65 14.88
CA ASN A 10 -10.70 12.07 14.60
C ASN A 10 -10.37 12.38 13.13
N MET A 11 -10.18 11.37 12.28
CA MET A 11 -9.78 11.59 10.89
C MET A 11 -10.99 11.85 9.99
N THR A 12 -10.80 12.71 8.99
CA THR A 12 -11.79 12.92 7.94
C THR A 12 -11.76 11.75 6.94
N TRP A 13 -12.90 11.49 6.28
CA TRP A 13 -13.01 10.45 5.25
C TRP A 13 -11.95 10.52 4.14
N LYS A 14 -11.52 11.74 3.76
CA LYS A 14 -10.47 11.93 2.75
C LYS A 14 -9.09 11.51 3.26
N GLU A 15 -8.82 11.73 4.54
CA GLU A 15 -7.56 11.33 5.17
C GLU A 15 -7.52 9.81 5.36
N TYR A 16 -8.66 9.21 5.69
CA TYR A 16 -8.83 7.76 5.76
C TYR A 16 -8.54 7.11 4.42
N ASP A 17 -9.16 7.61 3.34
CA ASP A 17 -8.98 7.05 1.99
C ASP A 17 -7.53 7.15 1.51
N TYR A 18 -6.84 8.26 1.82
CA TYR A 18 -5.42 8.40 1.50
C TYR A 18 -4.56 7.37 2.26
N LEU A 19 -4.82 7.19 3.55
CA LEU A 19 -4.09 6.24 4.39
C LEU A 19 -4.38 4.78 4.04
N SER A 20 -5.63 4.44 3.74
CA SER A 20 -6.04 3.10 3.34
C SER A 20 -5.34 2.69 2.05
N VAL A 21 -5.34 3.54 1.02
CA VAL A 21 -4.63 3.30 -0.23
C VAL A 21 -3.12 3.18 -0.02
N GLY A 22 -2.53 4.04 0.82
CA GLY A 22 -1.11 3.93 1.17
C GLY A 22 -0.76 2.62 1.88
N TYR A 23 -1.67 2.11 2.73
CA TYR A 23 -1.50 0.85 3.43
C TYR A 23 -1.67 -0.37 2.52
N GLU A 24 -2.71 -0.37 1.68
CA GLU A 24 -2.94 -1.39 0.65
C GLU A 24 -1.70 -1.52 -0.25
N ARG A 25 -1.11 -0.40 -0.69
CA ARG A 25 0.13 -0.41 -1.48
C ARG A 25 1.33 -1.02 -0.75
N ARG A 26 1.44 -0.81 0.56
CA ARG A 26 2.52 -1.41 1.37
C ARG A 26 2.34 -2.92 1.49
N ILE A 27 1.12 -3.38 1.75
CA ILE A 27 0.79 -4.80 1.78
C ILE A 27 1.06 -5.43 0.41
N GLU A 28 0.60 -4.81 -0.67
CA GLU A 28 0.86 -5.33 -2.02
C GLU A 28 2.34 -5.43 -2.34
N ARG A 29 3.19 -4.49 -1.89
CA ARG A 29 4.65 -4.64 -2.05
C ARG A 29 5.21 -5.86 -1.31
N GLN A 30 4.70 -6.17 -0.11
CA GLN A 30 5.11 -7.38 0.59
C GLN A 30 4.72 -8.63 -0.21
N TRP A 31 3.49 -8.65 -0.74
CA TRP A 31 3.05 -9.74 -1.62
C TRP A 31 3.82 -9.80 -2.93
N ASP A 32 4.28 -8.67 -3.47
CA ASP A 32 5.12 -8.59 -4.66
C ASP A 32 6.45 -9.35 -4.46
N TYR A 33 7.11 -9.11 -3.32
CA TYR A 33 8.30 -9.89 -2.96
C TYR A 33 8.00 -11.39 -2.84
N THR A 34 6.90 -11.75 -2.17
CA THR A 34 6.50 -13.15 -2.00
C THR A 34 6.26 -13.84 -3.34
N ARG A 35 5.51 -13.21 -4.27
CA ARG A 35 5.26 -13.79 -5.60
C ARG A 35 6.53 -13.93 -6.43
N HIS A 36 7.49 -13.02 -6.28
CA HIS A 36 8.82 -13.14 -6.91
C HIS A 36 9.64 -14.31 -6.37
N ILE A 37 9.61 -14.53 -5.05
CA ILE A 37 10.27 -15.68 -4.42
C ILE A 37 9.67 -16.98 -4.93
N ILE A 38 8.34 -17.10 -4.96
CA ILE A 38 7.64 -18.29 -5.46
C ILE A 38 7.99 -18.56 -6.93
N ALA A 39 7.97 -17.51 -7.78
CA ALA A 39 8.36 -17.65 -9.18
C ALA A 39 9.82 -18.10 -9.33
N SER A 40 10.74 -17.55 -8.53
CA SER A 40 12.15 -17.95 -8.53
C SER A 40 12.33 -19.41 -8.10
N GLN A 41 11.64 -19.83 -7.04
CA GLN A 41 11.68 -21.21 -6.55
C GLN A 41 11.15 -22.17 -7.62
N TYR A 42 9.99 -21.87 -8.20
CA TYR A 42 9.41 -22.69 -9.27
C TYR A 42 10.33 -22.80 -10.50
N ASN A 43 10.97 -21.70 -10.89
CA ASN A 43 11.88 -21.70 -12.03
C ASN A 43 13.20 -22.43 -11.72
N SER A 44 13.61 -22.48 -10.45
CA SER A 44 14.84 -23.15 -10.01
C SER A 44 14.73 -24.67 -9.91
N THR A 45 13.53 -25.22 -9.66
CA THR A 45 13.36 -26.67 -9.46
C THR A 45 13.51 -27.50 -10.74
N GLY A 46 13.60 -26.86 -11.92
CA GLY A 46 13.78 -27.55 -13.21
C GLY A 46 12.62 -28.47 -13.61
N MET A 47 11.53 -28.48 -12.84
CA MET A 47 10.38 -29.37 -13.05
C MET A 47 9.56 -29.02 -14.29
N SER A 48 9.68 -27.80 -14.80
CA SER A 48 8.91 -27.31 -15.94
C SER A 48 9.82 -26.63 -16.96
N LYS A 49 9.60 -26.93 -18.26
CA LYS A 49 10.23 -26.21 -19.38
C LYS A 49 9.71 -24.76 -19.53
N LYS A 50 8.65 -24.40 -18.81
CA LYS A 50 8.07 -23.06 -18.84
C LYS A 50 8.50 -22.31 -17.59
N THR A 51 9.13 -21.16 -17.82
CA THR A 51 9.39 -20.17 -16.79
C THR A 51 8.10 -19.42 -16.46
N ILE A 52 7.76 -19.34 -15.17
CA ILE A 52 6.60 -18.58 -14.69
C ILE A 52 7.05 -17.17 -14.32
N SER A 53 6.25 -16.17 -14.68
CA SER A 53 6.44 -14.80 -14.25
C SER A 53 5.77 -14.54 -12.90
N ALA A 54 6.30 -13.62 -12.09
CA ALA A 54 5.72 -13.29 -10.79
C ALA A 54 4.24 -12.87 -10.85
N LYS A 55 3.82 -12.22 -11.95
CA LYS A 55 2.43 -11.81 -12.18
C LYS A 55 1.47 -12.97 -12.44
N GLU A 56 1.97 -14.09 -12.95
CA GLU A 56 1.18 -15.31 -13.15
C GLU A 56 0.93 -16.05 -11.84
N VAL A 57 1.84 -15.92 -10.86
CA VAL A 57 1.66 -16.49 -9.52
C VAL A 57 0.51 -15.80 -8.78
N MET A 58 0.48 -14.46 -8.83
CA MET A 58 -0.54 -13.67 -8.15
C MET A 58 -0.68 -12.30 -8.82
N LYS A 59 -1.93 -11.91 -9.09
CA LYS A 59 -2.27 -10.56 -9.57
C LYS A 59 -2.46 -9.62 -8.38
N LEU A 60 -1.81 -8.47 -8.45
CA LEU A 60 -1.87 -7.42 -7.41
C LEU A 60 -2.63 -6.21 -7.98
N PRO A 61 -3.84 -5.92 -7.48
CA PRO A 61 -4.74 -4.94 -8.09
C PRO A 61 -4.14 -3.55 -8.29
N THR A 62 -3.38 -3.05 -7.31
CA THR A 62 -2.83 -1.69 -7.33
C THR A 62 -1.52 -1.65 -8.12
N LEU A 63 -0.62 -2.60 -7.92
CA LEU A 63 0.68 -2.68 -8.62
C LEU A 63 0.55 -3.05 -10.09
N ASP A 64 -0.36 -3.97 -10.43
CA ASP A 64 -0.62 -4.37 -11.81
C ASP A 64 -1.61 -3.40 -12.52
N LYS A 65 -1.94 -2.27 -11.87
CA LYS A 65 -2.81 -1.19 -12.38
C LYS A 65 -4.21 -1.66 -12.80
N LEU A 66 -4.70 -2.75 -12.19
CA LEU A 66 -6.05 -3.28 -12.43
C LEU A 66 -7.10 -2.35 -11.80
N ILE A 67 -6.74 -1.62 -10.74
CA ILE A 67 -7.56 -0.59 -10.11
C ILE A 67 -6.76 0.70 -10.05
N ARG A 68 -7.03 1.64 -10.96
CA ARG A 68 -6.55 3.03 -10.82
C ARG A 68 -7.50 3.78 -9.88
N LYS A 69 -7.26 3.69 -8.57
CA LYS A 69 -7.71 4.77 -7.68
C LYS A 69 -6.81 5.97 -7.94
N GLU A 70 -7.28 6.92 -8.75
CA GLU A 70 -6.62 8.22 -8.87
C GLU A 70 -6.75 8.92 -7.52
N LEU A 71 -5.66 8.89 -6.74
CA LEU A 71 -5.57 9.70 -5.54
C LEU A 71 -5.60 11.17 -5.98
N GLN A 72 -6.70 11.86 -5.70
CA GLN A 72 -6.74 13.31 -5.81
C GLN A 72 -5.62 13.87 -4.91
N LYS A 73 -4.69 14.62 -5.50
CA LYS A 73 -3.61 15.26 -4.75
C LYS A 73 -4.23 16.11 -3.64
N ILE A 74 -3.88 15.79 -2.39
CA ILE A 74 -4.19 16.67 -1.28
C ILE A 74 -3.36 17.95 -1.47
N PRO A 75 -3.98 19.15 -1.46
CA PRO A 75 -3.25 20.40 -1.54
C PRO A 75 -2.20 20.48 -0.43
N GLU A 76 -0.99 20.96 -0.75
CA GLU A 76 0.12 21.05 0.21
C GLU A 76 -0.25 21.81 1.48
N ASP A 77 -1.11 22.83 1.37
CA ASP A 77 -1.58 23.62 2.51
C ASP A 77 -2.38 22.77 3.51
N ARG A 78 -3.19 21.85 2.99
CA ARG A 78 -3.96 20.92 3.83
C ARG A 78 -3.04 19.92 4.51
N LEU A 79 -2.00 19.46 3.81
CA LEU A 79 -0.99 18.54 4.33
C LEU A 79 -0.16 19.19 5.45
N LYS A 80 0.21 20.48 5.29
CA LYS A 80 0.86 21.28 6.34
C LYS A 80 -0.03 21.46 7.57
N ASN A 81 -1.32 21.72 7.38
CA ASN A 81 -2.27 21.83 8.48
C ASN A 81 -2.43 20.52 9.26
N MET A 82 -2.54 19.39 8.55
CA MET A 82 -2.57 18.06 9.17
C MET A 82 -1.30 17.77 9.97
N LEU A 83 -0.11 18.08 9.42
CA LEU A 83 1.15 17.94 10.13
C LEU A 83 1.24 18.84 11.38
N LYS A 84 0.66 20.04 11.33
CA LYS A 84 0.63 20.97 12.46
C LYS A 84 -0.25 20.43 13.59
N VAL A 85 -1.43 19.90 13.28
CA VAL A 85 -2.33 19.27 14.27
C VAL A 85 -1.68 18.05 14.90
N LEU A 86 -1.02 17.20 14.10
CA LEU A 86 -0.29 16.04 14.61
C LEU A 86 0.84 16.45 15.58
N LYS A 87 1.62 17.48 15.24
CA LYS A 87 2.69 17.97 16.12
C LYS A 87 2.16 18.57 17.43
N GLN A 88 0.98 19.17 17.42
CA GLN A 88 0.36 19.71 18.63
C GLN A 88 -0.12 18.59 19.56
N ASN A 89 -0.64 17.50 19.02
CA ASN A 89 -1.12 16.35 19.81
C ASN A 89 0.01 15.44 20.35
N ILE A 90 1.25 15.61 19.88
CA ILE A 90 2.43 14.85 20.37
C ILE A 90 3.11 15.56 21.56
N ASN A 91 2.83 16.86 21.76
CA ASN A 91 3.41 17.68 22.84
C ASN A 91 2.46 17.87 24.04
N VAL A 92 1.44 17.01 24.16
CA VAL A 92 0.56 16.87 25.32
C VAL A 92 0.66 15.43 25.79
#